data_AF-A0A7J8GDY1-F1
#
_entry.id   AF-A0A7J8GDY1-F1
#
_cell.length_a   1.000
_cell.length_b   1.000
_cell.length_c   1.000
_cell.angle_alpha   90.00
_cell.angle_beta   90.00
_cell.angle_gamma   90.00
#
_symmetry.space_group_name_H-M   'P 1'
#
loop_
_entity.id
_entity.type
_entity.pdbx_description
1 polymer ?
#
loop_
_entity_poly.entity_id
_entity_poly.type
_entity_poly.pdbx_seq_one_letter_code
_entity_poly.pdbx_strand_id
1 'polypeptide(L)'
;MAAPGARSCSLSGLLPAQTSLEYALLDAVTQEEKNNLVYQYLQKVDGWEQDLLVPEFPEGLEWLNTEEPISVYKNLCGKVVILDFFTYCCINCIHLLPDLHALEDTYSDKGICPLIGF
;
A
#
# COMPACT_ATOMS: atom_id res chain seq x y z
N MET A 1 12.82 -14.39 -24.19
CA MET A 1 11.72 -15.36 -24.01
C MET A 1 11.32 -15.29 -22.54
N ALA A 2 10.19 -14.67 -22.21
CA ALA A 2 9.68 -14.62 -20.85
C ALA A 2 8.87 -15.90 -20.57
N ALA A 3 9.10 -16.51 -19.41
CA ALA A 3 8.43 -17.74 -19.00
C ALA A 3 6.90 -17.53 -18.86
N PRO A 4 6.07 -18.50 -19.27
CA PRO A 4 4.63 -18.41 -19.13
C PRO A 4 4.26 -18.63 -17.66
N GLY A 5 3.79 -17.58 -16.98
CA GLY A 5 3.29 -17.68 -15.60
C GLY A 5 3.77 -16.60 -14.63
N ALA A 6 4.75 -15.78 -15.00
CA ALA A 6 5.20 -14.69 -14.14
C ALA A 6 4.12 -13.59 -14.07
N ARG A 7 3.50 -13.44 -12.90
CA ARG A 7 2.73 -12.23 -12.59
C ARG A 7 3.68 -11.05 -12.69
N SER A 8 3.27 -9.98 -13.39
CA SER A 8 4.07 -8.75 -13.44
C SER A 8 4.28 -8.22 -12.03
N CYS A 9 5.53 -7.99 -11.62
CA CYS A 9 5.88 -7.32 -10.35
C CYS A 9 5.56 -5.81 -10.44
N SER A 10 4.29 -5.49 -10.67
CA SER A 10 3.74 -4.17 -10.86
C SER A 10 2.30 -4.15 -10.34
N LEU A 11 1.74 -2.96 -10.13
CA LEU A 11 0.37 -2.77 -9.66
C LEU A 11 -0.67 -3.45 -10.57
N SER A 12 -0.34 -3.68 -11.84
CA SER A 12 -1.17 -4.48 -12.76
C SER A 12 -1.47 -5.89 -12.26
N GLY A 13 -0.61 -6.48 -11.41
CA GLY A 13 -0.84 -7.79 -10.80
C GLY A 13 -1.99 -7.79 -9.79
N LEU A 14 -2.27 -6.66 -9.14
CA LEU A 14 -3.36 -6.50 -8.17
C LEU A 14 -4.69 -6.17 -8.85
N LEU A 15 -4.66 -5.53 -10.01
CA LEU A 15 -5.82 -4.93 -10.65
C LEU A 15 -7.01 -5.89 -10.80
N PRO A 16 -6.88 -7.15 -11.27
CA PRO A 16 -8.03 -8.05 -11.42
C PRO A 16 -8.65 -8.46 -10.07
N ALA A 17 -7.82 -8.62 -9.03
CA ALA A 17 -8.29 -9.03 -7.71
C ALA A 17 -8.94 -7.85 -6.96
N GLN A 18 -8.34 -6.66 -7.05
CA GLN A 18 -8.82 -5.47 -6.37
C GLN A 18 -10.13 -4.95 -7.00
N THR A 19 -10.21 -4.89 -8.33
CA THR A 19 -11.46 -4.47 -9.00
C THR A 19 -12.63 -5.39 -8.65
N SER A 20 -12.40 -6.71 -8.56
CA SER A 20 -13.44 -7.66 -8.13
C SER A 20 -13.90 -7.41 -6.69
N LEU A 21 -13.01 -6.99 -5.79
CA LEU A 21 -13.37 -6.60 -4.43
C LEU A 21 -14.20 -5.31 -4.46
N GLU A 22 -13.75 -4.29 -5.20
CA GLU A 22 -14.44 -3.00 -5.30
C GLU A 22 -15.88 -3.14 -5.81
N TYR A 23 -16.10 -3.98 -6.83
CA TYR A 23 -17.47 -4.30 -7.28
C TYR A 23 -18.32 -4.93 -6.17
N ALA A 24 -17.78 -5.89 -5.42
CA ALA A 24 -18.50 -6.50 -4.30
C ALA A 24 -18.77 -5.49 -3.16
N LEU A 25 -17.87 -4.54 -2.92
CA LEU A 25 -18.04 -3.48 -1.92
C LEU A 25 -19.12 -2.45 -2.29
N LEU A 26 -19.39 -2.26 -3.59
CA LEU A 26 -20.48 -1.40 -4.06
C LEU A 26 -21.87 -2.00 -3.76
N ASP A 27 -22.00 -3.32 -3.87
CA ASP A 27 -23.25 -4.03 -3.59
C ASP A 27 -23.47 -4.30 -2.09
N ALA A 28 -22.40 -4.29 -1.30
CA ALA A 28 -22.46 -4.53 0.15
C ALA A 28 -23.19 -3.38 0.88
N VAL A 29 -24.23 -3.75 1.62
CA VAL A 29 -25.12 -2.78 2.30
C VAL A 29 -24.60 -2.42 3.68
N THR A 30 -23.94 -3.37 4.36
CA THR A 30 -23.52 -3.20 5.76
C THR A 30 -22.00 -3.04 5.88
N GLN A 31 -21.55 -2.33 6.92
CA GLN A 31 -20.12 -2.18 7.18
C GLN A 31 -19.45 -3.52 7.55
N GLU A 32 -20.18 -4.41 8.23
CA GLU A 32 -19.69 -5.74 8.60
C GLU A 32 -19.42 -6.60 7.34
N GLU A 33 -20.33 -6.57 6.38
CA GLU A 33 -20.16 -7.23 5.09
C GLU A 33 -18.95 -6.69 4.32
N LYS A 34 -18.80 -5.36 4.27
CA LYS A 34 -17.62 -4.72 3.68
C LYS A 34 -16.32 -5.17 4.34
N ASN A 35 -16.28 -5.18 5.67
CA ASN A 35 -15.10 -5.63 6.42
C ASN A 35 -14.79 -7.10 6.12
N ASN A 36 -15.81 -7.96 6.10
CA ASN A 36 -15.63 -9.38 5.78
C ASN A 36 -15.10 -9.60 4.36
N LEU A 37 -15.59 -8.84 3.37
CA LEU A 37 -15.09 -8.89 2.00
C LEU A 37 -13.61 -8.48 1.92
N VAL A 38 -13.22 -7.41 2.62
CA VAL A 38 -11.82 -6.96 2.69
C VAL A 38 -10.95 -8.03 3.35
N TYR A 39 -11.39 -8.64 4.46
CA TYR A 39 -10.65 -9.72 5.12
C TYR A 39 -10.48 -10.94 4.20
N GLN A 40 -11.51 -11.34 3.46
CA GLN A 40 -11.42 -12.44 2.49
C GLN A 40 -10.45 -12.11 1.35
N TYR A 41 -10.43 -10.85 0.89
CA TYR A 41 -9.46 -10.39 -0.08
C TYR A 41 -8.02 -10.49 0.46
N LEU A 42 -7.78 -10.01 1.69
CA LEU A 42 -6.46 -10.10 2.33
C LEU A 42 -6.00 -11.56 2.46
N GLN A 43 -6.86 -12.47 2.91
CA GLN A 43 -6.56 -13.91 2.97
C GLN A 43 -6.21 -14.51 1.61
N LYS A 44 -6.89 -14.06 0.55
CA LYS A 44 -6.64 -14.53 -0.81
C LYS A 44 -5.30 -14.02 -1.36
N VAL A 45 -4.94 -12.77 -1.07
CA VAL A 45 -3.69 -12.16 -1.54
C VAL A 45 -2.49 -12.70 -0.75
N ASP A 46 -2.63 -12.87 0.56
CA ASP A 46 -1.63 -13.47 1.45
C ASP A 46 -1.37 -14.95 1.11
N GLY A 47 -2.38 -15.66 0.61
CA GLY A 47 -2.26 -17.06 0.17
C GLY A 47 -1.69 -17.26 -1.25
N TRP A 48 -1.14 -16.23 -1.89
CA TRP A 48 -0.54 -16.38 -3.21
C TRP A 48 0.81 -17.10 -3.16
N GLU A 49 1.07 -18.01 -4.12
CA GLU A 49 2.36 -18.73 -4.20
C GLU A 49 3.54 -17.79 -4.51
N GLN A 50 3.27 -16.67 -5.18
CA GLN A 50 4.26 -15.66 -5.51
C GLN A 50 3.74 -14.28 -5.12
N ASP A 51 4.42 -13.67 -4.16
CA ASP A 51 4.14 -12.32 -3.70
C ASP A 51 4.49 -11.26 -4.75
N LEU A 52 3.72 -10.17 -4.73
CA LEU A 52 4.05 -8.97 -5.47
C LEU A 52 4.99 -8.11 -4.61
N LEU A 53 6.27 -8.45 -4.69
CA LEU A 53 7.31 -7.76 -3.94
C LEU A 53 7.50 -6.31 -4.42
N VAL A 54 7.60 -5.40 -3.45
CA VAL A 54 7.90 -3.99 -3.70
C VAL A 54 9.41 -3.84 -3.95
N PRO A 55 9.86 -3.12 -4.98
CA PRO A 55 11.28 -2.86 -5.17
C PRO A 55 11.87 -2.11 -3.97
N GLU A 56 13.15 -2.32 -3.69
CA GLU A 56 13.85 -1.55 -2.66
C GLU A 56 14.03 -0.08 -3.10
N PHE A 57 14.11 0.83 -2.13
CA PHE A 57 14.38 2.23 -2.42
C PHE A 57 15.79 2.40 -3.04
N PRO A 58 15.94 3.20 -4.11
CA PRO A 58 17.24 3.48 -4.70
C PRO A 58 18.25 4.03 -3.68
N GLU A 59 19.50 3.57 -3.79
CA GLU A 59 20.58 4.10 -2.96
C GLU A 59 20.88 5.57 -3.31
N GLY A 60 21.22 6.37 -2.29
CA GLY A 60 21.59 7.78 -2.47
C GLY A 60 20.44 8.77 -2.57
N LEU A 61 19.20 8.33 -2.32
CA LEU A 61 18.06 9.24 -2.13
C LEU A 61 18.21 10.05 -0.84
N GLU A 62 17.81 11.31 -0.90
CA GLU A 62 17.72 12.20 0.26
C GLU A 62 16.40 11.92 0.99
N TRP A 63 16.49 11.65 2.29
CA TRP A 63 15.33 11.42 3.14
C TRP A 63 15.09 12.63 4.04
N LEU A 64 13.81 12.93 4.25
CA LEU A 64 13.35 13.99 5.14
C LEU A 64 12.50 13.37 6.25
N ASN A 65 12.50 13.98 7.43
CA ASN A 65 11.79 13.50 8.62
C ASN A 65 12.23 12.10 9.11
N THR A 66 13.43 11.65 8.72
CA THR A 66 14.04 10.40 9.20
C THR A 66 15.49 10.65 9.59
N GLU A 67 16.01 9.89 10.56
CA GLU A 67 17.41 9.99 10.98
C GLU A 67 18.36 9.30 9.99
N GLU A 68 17.90 8.22 9.37
CA GLU A 68 18.65 7.41 8.41
C GLU A 68 17.78 7.07 7.19
N PRO A 69 18.39 6.66 6.05
CA PRO A 69 17.66 6.14 4.91
C PRO A 69 16.80 4.93 5.28
N ILE A 70 15.55 4.91 4.82
CA ILE A 70 14.62 3.82 5.06
C ILE A 70 14.83 2.74 3.98
N SER A 71 14.91 1.48 4.40
CA SER A 71 14.84 0.29 3.54
C SER A 71 13.56 -0.49 3.82
N VAL A 72 12.88 -0.90 2.75
CA VAL A 72 11.63 -1.67 2.81
C VAL A 72 11.85 -2.96 3.60
N TYR A 73 12.91 -3.70 3.27
CA TYR A 73 13.15 -5.04 3.81
C TYR A 73 13.91 -5.07 5.15
N LYS A 74 14.47 -3.94 5.58
CA LYS A 74 15.21 -3.85 6.86
C LYS A 74 14.44 -3.12 7.93
N ASN A 75 13.82 -1.99 7.58
CA ASN A 75 13.23 -1.06 8.57
C ASN A 75 11.71 -1.21 8.69
N LEU A 76 11.03 -1.74 7.66
CA LEU A 76 9.56 -1.74 7.57
C LEU A 76 8.93 -3.13 7.76
N CYS A 77 9.72 -4.16 8.05
CA CYS A 77 9.23 -5.50 8.32
C CYS A 77 8.27 -5.53 9.52
N GLY A 78 7.09 -6.16 9.35
CA GLY A 78 6.07 -6.27 10.39
C GLY A 78 5.19 -5.03 10.57
N LYS A 79 5.31 -4.04 9.68
CA LYS A 79 4.49 -2.82 9.67
C LYS A 79 3.60 -2.78 8.43
N VAL A 80 2.47 -2.09 8.55
CA VAL A 80 1.66 -1.72 7.37
C VAL A 80 2.20 -0.40 6.84
N VAL A 81 2.71 -0.43 5.61
CA VAL A 81 3.33 0.72 4.96
C VAL A 81 2.40 1.28 3.90
N ILE A 82 2.21 2.59 3.91
CA ILE A 82 1.47 3.30 2.88
C ILE A 82 2.47 4.15 2.10
N LEU A 83 2.66 3.85 0.82
CA LEU A 83 3.51 4.64 -0.07
C LEU A 83 2.64 5.67 -0.79
N ASP A 84 2.88 6.96 -0.50
CA ASP A 84 2.24 8.08 -1.21
C ASP A 84 3.19 8.67 -2.24
N PHE A 85 2.83 8.63 -3.52
CA PHE A 85 3.60 9.24 -4.61
C PHE A 85 3.12 10.68 -4.80
N PHE A 86 3.75 11.61 -4.09
CA PHE A 86 3.32 13.00 -3.93
C PHE A 86 4.20 13.97 -4.71
N THR A 87 3.65 15.14 -5.09
CA THR A 87 4.46 16.28 -5.50
C THR A 87 3.87 17.60 -4.99
N TYR A 88 4.72 18.51 -4.50
CA TYR A 88 4.30 19.72 -3.77
C TYR A 88 3.49 20.71 -4.61
N CYS A 89 3.61 20.67 -5.94
CA CYS A 89 2.87 21.56 -6.83
C CYS A 89 1.47 21.04 -7.20
N CYS A 90 1.13 19.81 -6.81
CA CYS A 90 -0.14 19.18 -7.15
C CYS A 90 -1.20 19.45 -6.07
N ILE A 91 -2.25 20.18 -6.44
CA ILE A 91 -3.36 20.49 -5.52
C ILE A 91 -4.09 19.24 -5.03
N ASN A 92 -4.21 18.20 -5.85
CA ASN A 92 -4.85 16.95 -5.45
C ASN A 92 -4.06 16.26 -4.32
N CYS A 93 -2.73 16.33 -4.39
CA CYS A 93 -1.87 15.76 -3.39
C CYS A 93 -1.94 16.54 -2.07
N ILE A 94 -2.00 17.88 -2.14
CA ILE A 94 -2.17 18.73 -0.94
C ILE A 94 -3.48 18.41 -0.21
N HIS A 95 -4.56 18.14 -0.95
CA HIS A 95 -5.84 17.75 -0.34
C HIS A 95 -5.82 16.38 0.33
N LEU A 96 -4.88 15.49 -0.04
CA LEU A 96 -4.73 14.17 0.57
C LEU A 96 -3.94 14.21 1.90
N LEU A 97 -3.09 15.23 2.10
CA LEU A 97 -2.25 15.36 3.30
C LEU A 97 -3.04 15.33 4.63
N PRO A 98 -4.20 16.01 4.78
CA PRO A 98 -4.98 15.94 6.01
C PRO A 98 -5.51 14.54 6.32
N ASP A 99 -5.90 13.78 5.29
CA ASP A 99 -6.40 12.41 5.46
C ASP A 99 -5.27 11.48 5.93
N LEU A 100 -4.07 11.63 5.35
CA LEU A 100 -2.87 10.90 5.78
C LEU A 100 -2.48 11.26 7.22
N HIS A 101 -2.56 12.54 7.60
CA HIS A 101 -2.25 12.97 8.96
C HIS A 101 -3.23 12.38 9.99
N ALA A 102 -4.54 12.41 9.70
CA ALA A 102 -5.54 11.79 10.57
C ALA A 102 -5.35 10.26 10.69
N LEU A 103 -4.92 9.61 9.60
CA LEU A 103 -4.59 8.19 9.60
C LEU A 103 -3.36 7.88 10.46
N GLU A 104 -2.31 8.68 10.33
CA GLU A 104 -1.10 8.58 11.15
C GLU A 104 -1.44 8.71 12.64
N ASP A 105 -2.20 9.75 13.03
CA ASP A 105 -2.61 9.97 14.42
C ASP A 105 -3.44 8.81 14.98
N THR A 106 -4.34 8.23 14.16
CA THR A 106 -5.24 7.14 14.58
C THR A 106 -4.48 5.83 14.81
N TYR A 107 -3.39 5.59 14.08
CA TYR A 107 -2.69 4.30 14.04
C TYR A 107 -1.20 4.37 14.39
N SER A 108 -0.73 5.50 14.93
CA SER A 108 0.66 5.70 15.37
C SER A 108 1.14 4.59 16.31
N ASP A 109 0.28 4.16 17.24
CA ASP A 109 0.60 3.10 18.21
C ASP A 109 0.51 1.68 17.64
N LYS A 110 -0.02 1.53 16.42
CA LYS A 110 -0.36 0.23 15.79
C LYS A 110 0.57 -0.16 14.65
N GLY A 111 1.66 0.58 14.46
CA GLY A 111 2.70 0.24 13.49
C GLY A 111 2.33 0.53 12.04
N ILE A 112 1.42 1.48 11.79
CA ILE A 112 1.26 2.07 10.46
C ILE A 112 2.38 3.09 10.25
N CYS A 113 3.03 3.03 9.09
CA CYS A 113 4.07 3.97 8.70
C CYS A 113 3.71 4.56 7.32
N PRO A 114 3.15 5.77 7.28
CA PRO A 114 3.00 6.49 6.02
C PRO A 114 4.39 6.95 5.56
N LEU A 115 4.73 6.62 4.31
CA LEU A 115 5.93 7.11 3.65
C LEU A 115 5.51 7.96 2.46
N ILE A 116 5.82 9.25 2.54
CA ILE A 116 5.59 10.20 1.47
C ILE A 116 6.85 10.21 0.60
N GLY A 117 6.73 9.64 -0.60
CA GLY A 117 7.78 9.64 -1.60
C GLY A 117 7.75 10.92 -2.45
N PHE A 118 8.94 11.45 -2.73
CA PHE A 118 9.19 12.48 -3.73
C PHE A 118 9.69 11.87 -5.04
#